data_AF-F5LR79-F1
#
_entry.id   AF-F5LR79-F1
#
_cell.length_a   1.000
_cell.length_b   1.000
_cell.length_c   1.000
_cell.angle_alpha   90.00
_cell.angle_beta   90.00
_cell.angle_gamma   90.00
#
_symmetry.space_group_name_H-M   'P 1'
#
loop_
_entity.id
_entity.type
_entity.pdbx_description
1 polymer ?
#
loop_
_entity_poly.entity_id
_entity_poly.type
_entity_poly.pdbx_seq_one_letter_code
_entity_poly.pdbx_strand_id
1 'polypeptide(L)' 'MNDETNKEILKELRNLNEKIDHLIAAKGLSAPLKLLAVFIGFAVIGPIVVVILSALLNLF' A
#
# COMPACT_ATOMS: atom_id res chain seq x y z
N MET A 1 26.79 19.17 27.75
CA MET A 1 25.62 18.34 27.35
C MET A 1 25.58 17.18 28.31
N ASN A 2 24.45 16.90 28.95
CA ASN A 2 24.35 15.85 29.96
C ASN A 2 24.18 14.49 29.26
N ASP A 3 25.13 13.57 29.45
CA ASP A 3 25.15 12.26 28.77
C ASP A 3 23.92 11.41 29.12
N GLU A 4 23.36 11.59 30.32
CA GLU A 4 22.15 10.90 30.76
C GLU A 4 20.93 11.33 29.94
N THR A 5 20.80 12.64 29.70
CA THR A 5 19.72 13.22 28.88
C THR A 5 19.82 12.77 27.43
N ASN A 6 21.04 12.67 26.88
CA ASN A 6 21.25 12.16 25.53
C ASN A 6 20.84 10.68 25.40
N LYS A 7 21.12 9.85 26.42
CA LYS A 7 20.70 8.45 26.44
C LYS A 7 19.18 8.29 26.50
N GLU A 8 18.50 9.12 27.29
CA GLU A 8 17.02 9.12 27.34
C GLU A 8 16.40 9.52 26.01
N ILE A 9 16.89 10.60 25.38
CA ILE A 9 16.42 11.03 24.06
C ILE A 9 16.61 9.90 23.04
N LEU A 10 17.77 9.23 23.04
CA LEU A 10 18.05 8.12 22.12
C LEU A 10 17.10 6.93 22.35
N LYS A 11 16.73 6.65 23.60
CA LYS A 11 15.79 5.59 23.97
C LYS A 11 14.37 5.91 23.49
N GLU A 12 13.92 7.15 23.66
CA GLU A 12 12.61 7.58 23.17
C GLU A 12 12.53 7.56 21.65
N LEU A 13 13.58 8.02 20.96
CA LEU A 13 13.66 7.96 19.51
C LEU A 13 13.56 6.53 18.98
N ARG A 14 14.23 5.57 19.62
CA ARG A 14 14.11 4.14 19.29
C ARG A 14 12.70 3.62 19.50
N ASN A 15 12.09 3.92 20.64
CA ASN A 15 10.71 3.50 20.94
C ASN A 15 9.69 4.07 19.94
N LEU A 16 9.88 5.33 19.50
CA LEU A 16 9.03 5.93 18.47
C LEU A 16 9.21 5.24 17.12
N ASN A 17 10.46 4.93 16.75
CA ASN A 17 10.76 4.26 15.49
C ASN A 17 10.13 2.85 15.44
N GLU A 18 10.25 2.07 16.51
CA GLU A 18 9.62 0.75 16.62
C GLU A 18 8.08 0.82 16.51
N LYS A 19 7.45 1.84 17.11
CA LYS A 19 6.00 2.06 16.98
C LYS A 19 5.60 2.37 15.54
N ILE A 20 6.39 3.20 14.84
CA ILE A 20 6.14 3.54 13.44
C ILE A 20 6.26 2.29 12.57
N ASP A 21 7.30 1.49 12.76
CA ASP A 21 7.49 0.24 12.02
C ASP A 21 6.33 -0.73 12.24
N HIS A 22 5.84 -0.85 13.47
CA HIS A 22 4.65 -1.66 13.78
C HIS A 22 3.37 -1.16 13.07
N LEU A 23 3.17 0.16 13.02
CA LEU A 23 2.03 0.76 12.34
C LEU A 23 2.11 0.62 10.82
N ILE A 24 3.32 0.68 10.25
CA ILE A 24 3.57 0.47 8.82
C ILE A 24 3.35 -1.00 8.44
N ALA A 25 3.86 -1.94 9.25
CA ALA A 25 3.67 -3.37 9.04
C ALA A 25 2.18 -3.75 9.06
N ALA A 26 1.39 -3.13 9.95
CA ALA A 26 -0.05 -3.32 10.03
C ALA A 26 -0.83 -2.65 8.87
N LYS A 27 -0.23 -1.72 8.13
CA LYS A 27 -0.87 -0.97 7.02
C LYS A 27 -0.86 -1.70 5.68
N GLY A 28 -0.27 -2.89 5.59
CA GLY A 28 -0.37 -3.72 4.40
C GLY A 28 -1.82 -4.09 4.12
N LEU A 29 -2.35 -3.70 2.96
CA LEU A 29 -3.69 -4.10 2.51
C LEU A 29 -3.80 -5.63 2.63
N SER A 30 -4.76 -6.12 3.41
CA SER A 30 -4.90 -7.56 3.64
C SER A 30 -5.07 -8.29 2.31
N ALA A 31 -4.57 -9.53 2.23
CA ALA A 31 -4.63 -10.31 0.99
C ALA A 31 -6.07 -10.40 0.39
N PRO A 32 -7.15 -10.55 1.18
CA PRO A 32 -8.51 -10.53 0.65
C PRO A 32 -8.90 -9.17 0.06
N LEU A 33 -8.46 -8.08 0.68
CA LEU A 33 -8.78 -6.73 0.24
C LEU A 33 -7.99 -6.33 -1.01
N LYS A 34 -6.74 -6.82 -1.17
CA LYS A 34 -5.99 -6.75 -2.44
C LYS A 34 -6.74 -7.46 -3.56
N LEU A 35 -7.25 -8.66 -3.30
CA LEU A 35 -8.01 -9.44 -4.28
C LEU A 35 -9.27 -8.68 -4.72
N LEU A 36 -10.02 -8.13 -3.76
CA LEU A 36 -11.19 -7.29 -4.02
C LEU A 36 -10.86 -6.05 -4.85
N ALA A 37 -9.77 -5.34 -4.53
CA ALA A 37 -9.32 -4.18 -5.30
C ALA A 37 -8.97 -4.55 -6.75
N VAL A 38 -8.35 -5.72 -6.97
CA VAL A 38 -8.08 -6.24 -8.32
C VAL A 38 -9.38 -6.55 -9.06
N PHE A 39 -10.34 -7.22 -8.43
CA PHE A 39 -11.64 -7.51 -9.06
C PHE A 39 -12.43 -6.25 -9.40
N ILE A 40 -12.44 -5.26 -8.52
CA ILE A 40 -13.10 -3.97 -8.79
C ILE A 40 -12.40 -3.24 -9.93
N GLY A 41 -11.06 -3.19 -9.92
CA GLY A 41 -10.27 -2.62 -11.00
C GLY A 41 -10.56 -3.30 -12.34
N PHE A 42 -10.62 -4.64 -12.36
CA PHE A 42 -10.96 -5.40 -13.55
C PHE A 42 -12.42 -5.21 -13.99
N ALA A 43 -13.37 -5.10 -13.07
CA ALA A 43 -14.78 -4.87 -13.41
C ALA A 43 -15.00 -3.50 -14.08
N VAL A 44 -14.21 -2.49 -13.71
CA VAL A 44 -14.29 -1.14 -14.29
C VAL A 44 -13.45 -1.02 -15.57
N ILE A 45 -12.21 -1.51 -15.55
CA ILE A 45 -11.27 -1.37 -16.67
C ILE A 45 -11.53 -2.43 -17.76
N GLY A 46 -11.98 -3.62 -17.38
CA GLY A 46 -12.24 -4.74 -18.29
C GLY A 46 -13.18 -4.40 -19.44
N PRO A 47 -14.36 -3.79 -19.20
CA PRO A 47 -15.25 -3.35 -20.27
C PRO A 47 -14.59 -2.37 -21.25
N ILE A 48 -13.75 -1.46 -20.74
CA ILE A 48 -13.02 -0.49 -21.57
C ILE A 48 -12.05 -1.23 -22.50
N VAL A 49 -11.30 -2.19 -21.96
CA VAL A 49 -10.36 -3.03 -22.72
C VAL A 49 -11.10 -3.84 -23.79
N VAL A 50 -12.25 -4.44 -23.45
CA VAL A 50 -13.06 -5.22 -24.40
C VAL A 50 -13.59 -4.35 -25.53
N VAL A 51 -14.06 -3.13 -25.24
CA VAL A 51 -14.54 -2.20 -26.27
C VAL A 51 -13.40 -1.79 -27.20
N ILE A 52 -12.22 -1.44 -26.65
CA ILE A 52 -11.04 -1.08 -27.45
C ILE A 52 -10.59 -2.24 -28.33
N LEU A 53 -10.48 -3.46 -27.77
CA LEU A 53 -10.11 -4.65 -28.53
C LEU A 53 -11.12 -4.96 -29.62
N SER A 54 -12.42 -4.85 -29.33
CA SER A 54 -13.47 -5.07 -30.32
C SER A 54 -13.40 -4.05 -31.45
N ALA A 55 -13.14 -2.77 -31.15
CA ALA A 55 -12.97 -1.74 -32.16
C ALA A 55 -11.75 -2.01 -33.04
N LEU A 56 -10.61 -2.41 -32.45
CA LEU A 56 -9.40 -2.75 -33.19
C LEU A 56 -9.56 -3.99 -34.08
N LEU A 57 -10.25 -5.02 -33.58
CA LEU A 57 -10.47 -6.27 -34.32
C LEU A 57 -11.51 -6.12 -35.44
N ASN A 58 -12.51 -5.24 -35.29
CA ASN A 58 -13.47 -4.94 -36.36
C ASN A 58 -12.93 -3.93 -37.39
N LEU A 59 -11.80 -3.28 -37.13
CA LEU A 59 -11.12 -2.38 -38.07
C LEU A 59 -10.15 -3.13 -39.02
N PHE A 60 -9.81 -4.38 -38.71
CA PHE A 60 -9.01 -5.29 -39.53
C PHE A 60 -9.91 -6.20 -40.38
#